data_AF-A0A087AGE2-F1
#
_entry.id   AF-A0A087AGE2-F1
#
_cell.length_a   1.000
_cell.length_b   1.000
_cell.length_c   1.000
_cell.angle_alpha   90.00
_cell.angle_beta   90.00
_cell.angle_gamma   90.00
#
_symmetry.space_group_name_H-M   'P 1'
#
loop_
_entity.id
_entity.type
_entity.pdbx_description
1 polymer ?
#
loop_
_entity_poly.entity_id
_entity_poly.type
_entity_poly.pdbx_seq_one_letter_code
_entity_poly.pdbx_strand_id
1 'polypeptide(L)'
;MTDETMNGGTMGDDATSTTNDQPVADAQTDAQNATNVANMGDATDATMPADADAAAHAAATEAADAIDTNDTDESDGADAPHIEPLTATYERLRHSTDAAELHEFARRPLPDRGEQAAFSRATALLEAVAGNPHTPEEDRVFLASTMPFPNVLVKLSEDASPTVREAVAANADDKNWLVGRLTKDDVPAVRDKALHNKRTSWKMRLEGAQDPDMDVETLDFLSRLGAELEPDANVVLSSMVRRAVALNPNASQEILERLSADSSDEVVHAARRRLGQ
;
A
#
# COMPACT_ATOMS: atom_id res chain seq x y z
N MET A 1 48.01 -73.60 -8.28
CA MET A 1 49.32 -73.69 -8.97
C MET A 1 49.06 -73.59 -10.46
N THR A 2 49.98 -72.96 -11.22
CA THR A 2 49.84 -72.48 -12.62
C THR A 2 48.71 -71.44 -12.78
N ASP A 3 48.91 -70.13 -12.74
CA ASP A 3 50.06 -69.23 -13.06
C ASP A 3 50.18 -68.80 -14.54
N GLU A 4 50.58 -67.53 -14.72
CA GLU A 4 50.82 -66.72 -15.96
C GLU A 4 49.66 -66.59 -16.99
N THR A 5 49.63 -65.66 -17.97
CA THR A 5 50.56 -64.56 -18.40
C THR A 5 49.81 -63.32 -18.98
N MET A 6 50.45 -62.12 -18.90
CA MET A 6 50.70 -61.06 -19.93
C MET A 6 49.88 -60.93 -21.25
N ASN A 7 49.82 -59.80 -22.00
CA ASN A 7 50.20 -58.36 -21.86
C ASN A 7 49.80 -57.59 -23.17
N GLY A 8 49.66 -56.25 -23.11
CA GLY A 8 49.69 -55.31 -24.27
C GLY A 8 48.34 -54.80 -24.80
N GLY A 9 48.18 -53.54 -25.25
CA GLY A 9 49.08 -52.37 -25.16
C GLY A 9 49.02 -51.40 -26.37
N THR A 10 48.29 -50.29 -26.25
CA THR A 10 48.38 -49.04 -27.08
C THR A 10 47.56 -47.94 -26.37
N MET A 11 48.17 -46.88 -25.83
CA MET A 11 48.51 -45.59 -26.46
C MET A 11 47.31 -44.72 -26.89
N GLY A 12 47.27 -43.50 -26.34
CA GLY A 12 46.24 -42.48 -26.54
C GLY A 12 46.41 -41.32 -25.55
N ASP A 13 47.47 -40.54 -25.72
CA ASP A 13 47.71 -39.32 -24.94
C ASP A 13 46.71 -38.22 -25.31
N ASP A 14 46.18 -37.48 -24.32
CA ASP A 14 46.51 -36.06 -24.22
C ASP A 14 46.24 -35.51 -22.80
N ALA A 15 47.01 -34.51 -22.40
CA ALA A 15 46.98 -33.88 -21.07
C ALA A 15 46.17 -32.56 -21.10
N THR A 16 45.59 -32.06 -20.01
CA THR A 16 46.34 -31.55 -18.85
C THR A 16 45.41 -31.28 -17.66
N SER A 17 45.94 -31.54 -16.45
CA SER A 17 45.32 -31.19 -15.17
C SER A 17 45.93 -29.90 -14.63
N THR A 18 45.12 -29.05 -13.99
CA THR A 18 45.61 -28.05 -13.04
C THR A 18 44.67 -27.95 -11.83
N THR A 19 44.91 -28.80 -10.84
CA THR A 19 44.50 -28.57 -9.45
C THR A 19 45.32 -27.45 -8.83
N ASN A 20 44.74 -26.63 -7.94
CA ASN A 20 45.55 -25.79 -7.04
C ASN A 20 44.88 -25.67 -5.66
N ASP A 21 45.67 -25.79 -4.60
CA ASP A 21 45.22 -26.04 -3.24
C ASP A 21 45.89 -25.07 -2.24
N GLN A 22 45.08 -24.29 -1.50
CA GLN A 22 45.39 -23.70 -0.16
C GLN A 22 46.58 -22.68 -0.03
N PRO A 23 46.85 -22.05 1.14
CA PRO A 23 45.96 -21.20 1.98
C PRO A 23 46.63 -19.89 2.55
N VAL A 24 46.03 -19.32 3.61
CA VAL A 24 46.50 -18.41 4.72
C VAL A 24 46.56 -16.85 4.63
N ALA A 25 46.14 -16.24 5.77
CA ALA A 25 46.45 -14.90 6.36
C ALA A 25 45.86 -13.63 5.69
N ASP A 26 45.52 -12.52 6.38
CA ASP A 26 45.64 -12.12 7.81
C ASP A 26 44.58 -11.04 8.21
N ALA A 27 44.63 -10.49 9.44
CA ALA A 27 43.53 -9.73 10.08
C ALA A 27 43.64 -8.17 10.16
N GLN A 28 42.51 -7.55 10.57
CA GLN A 28 42.32 -6.24 11.24
C GLN A 28 42.55 -4.89 10.53
N THR A 29 41.50 -4.04 10.57
CA THR A 29 41.55 -2.66 11.15
C THR A 29 40.14 -2.09 11.39
N ASP A 30 39.84 -1.82 12.67
CA ASP A 30 39.31 -0.59 13.28
C ASP A 30 38.32 0.32 12.49
N ALA A 31 37.07 0.54 12.94
CA ALA A 31 36.61 1.25 14.15
C ALA A 31 36.51 2.79 14.02
N GLN A 32 35.32 3.24 13.60
CA GLN A 32 34.66 4.56 13.73
C GLN A 32 33.37 4.45 12.89
N ASN A 33 32.16 4.83 13.29
CA ASN A 33 31.76 5.98 14.09
C ASN A 33 30.43 5.68 14.83
N ALA A 34 30.47 5.66 16.16
CA ALA A 34 29.29 5.78 17.00
C ALA A 34 29.58 6.84 18.06
N THR A 35 28.93 8.00 17.98
CA THR A 35 28.50 8.87 19.09
C THR A 35 27.85 10.13 18.51
N ASN A 36 26.55 10.34 18.78
CA ASN A 36 26.04 11.62 19.28
C ASN A 36 24.55 11.49 19.64
N VAL A 37 24.32 11.18 20.92
CA VAL A 37 23.05 11.46 21.61
C VAL A 37 23.29 12.70 22.46
N ALA A 38 22.26 13.54 22.59
CA ALA A 38 22.17 14.78 23.38
C ALA A 38 22.41 16.10 22.62
N ASN A 39 21.31 16.72 22.16
CA ASN A 39 21.02 18.09 22.59
C ASN A 39 19.51 18.29 22.71
N MET A 40 19.05 18.67 23.91
CA MET A 40 17.67 19.04 24.22
C MET A 40 17.78 20.25 25.16
N GLY A 41 17.38 21.42 24.69
CA GLY A 41 17.69 22.68 25.40
C GLY A 41 17.19 23.93 24.71
N ASP A 42 15.90 24.21 24.94
CA ASP A 42 15.28 25.53 25.09
C ASP A 42 15.59 26.68 24.09
N ALA A 43 14.58 27.04 23.31
CA ALA A 43 14.43 28.38 22.73
C ALA A 43 12.94 28.68 22.50
N THR A 44 12.38 29.58 23.31
CA THR A 44 11.00 30.06 23.22
C THR A 44 10.82 31.13 22.13
N ASP A 45 9.60 31.18 21.58
CA ASP A 45 8.97 32.35 20.95
C ASP A 45 9.61 32.93 19.66
N ALA A 46 8.99 32.64 18.51
CA ALA A 46 8.36 33.66 17.66
C ALA A 46 7.86 33.10 16.31
N THR A 47 6.63 33.51 15.93
CA THR A 47 6.06 33.51 14.57
C THR A 47 5.71 32.16 13.91
N MET A 48 4.41 31.85 13.90
CA MET A 48 3.81 30.89 12.98
C MET A 48 3.76 31.47 11.56
N PRO A 49 4.17 30.74 10.51
CA PRO A 49 3.60 30.88 9.18
C PRO A 49 2.34 30.00 9.10
N ALA A 50 1.19 30.64 8.89
CA ALA A 50 0.02 29.96 8.35
C ALA A 50 0.24 29.63 6.85
N ASP A 51 -0.71 28.91 6.27
CA ASP A 51 -0.86 28.68 4.82
C ASP A 51 0.21 27.80 4.14
N ALA A 52 0.01 26.48 4.28
CA ALA A 52 0.63 25.46 3.42
C ALA A 52 -0.42 24.67 2.61
N ASP A 53 -1.62 25.24 2.40
CA ASP A 53 -2.79 24.57 1.82
C ASP A 53 -3.13 25.09 0.40
N ALA A 54 -2.12 25.57 -0.34
CA ALA A 54 -2.29 26.30 -1.60
C ALA A 54 -1.42 25.79 -2.78
N ALA A 55 -0.84 24.58 -2.67
CA ALA A 55 0.16 24.07 -3.62
C ALA A 55 -0.22 22.76 -4.35
N ALA A 56 -1.47 22.29 -4.25
CA ALA A 56 -1.95 21.06 -4.90
C ALA A 56 -3.21 21.26 -5.79
N HIS A 57 -3.61 22.51 -6.04
CA HIS A 57 -4.87 22.84 -6.72
C HIS A 57 -4.70 23.77 -7.95
N ALA A 58 -3.54 23.69 -8.62
CA ALA A 58 -3.18 24.54 -9.77
C ALA A 58 -2.49 23.75 -10.90
N ALA A 59 -3.09 22.64 -11.35
CA ALA A 59 -2.56 21.81 -12.44
C ALA A 59 -3.65 21.18 -13.34
N ALA A 60 -4.81 21.83 -13.48
CA ALA A 60 -5.95 21.29 -14.24
C ALA A 60 -6.73 22.32 -15.09
N THR A 61 -6.24 23.55 -15.27
CA THR A 61 -7.02 24.64 -15.91
C THR A 61 -6.23 25.53 -16.87
N GLU A 62 -5.18 25.02 -17.52
CA GLU A 62 -4.46 25.72 -18.61
C GLU A 62 -4.24 24.80 -19.83
N ALA A 63 -5.31 24.51 -20.58
CA ALA A 63 -5.23 23.86 -21.89
C ALA A 63 -6.51 24.09 -22.74
N ALA A 64 -7.12 25.28 -22.69
CA ALA A 64 -8.38 25.55 -23.39
C ALA A 64 -8.63 27.04 -23.70
N ASP A 65 -7.65 27.75 -24.29
CA ASP A 65 -7.98 28.98 -25.04
C ASP A 65 -6.94 29.27 -26.15
N ALA A 66 -7.33 29.04 -27.40
CA ALA A 66 -6.75 29.52 -28.66
C ALA A 66 -7.24 28.67 -29.86
N ILE A 67 -8.50 28.82 -30.27
CA ILE A 67 -8.91 28.51 -31.64
C ILE A 67 -9.56 29.75 -32.24
N ASP A 68 -8.89 30.29 -33.24
CA ASP A 68 -9.25 31.48 -34.00
C ASP A 68 -10.52 31.26 -34.84
N THR A 69 -11.30 32.33 -35.05
CA THR A 69 -12.61 32.28 -35.71
C THR A 69 -12.54 32.70 -37.18
N ASN A 70 -12.33 31.72 -38.07
CA ASN A 70 -12.83 31.60 -39.45
C ASN A 70 -12.12 30.40 -40.10
N ASP A 71 -12.77 29.51 -40.84
CA ASP A 71 -13.51 29.83 -42.07
C ASP A 71 -14.72 28.91 -42.30
N THR A 72 -15.63 29.37 -43.16
CA THR A 72 -16.74 28.58 -43.70
C THR A 72 -16.26 27.58 -44.75
N ASP A 73 -16.70 26.32 -44.66
CA ASP A 73 -16.91 25.51 -45.86
C ASP A 73 -18.09 24.53 -45.65
N GLU A 74 -19.11 24.65 -46.50
CA GLU A 74 -20.21 23.69 -46.59
C GLU A 74 -19.82 22.58 -47.56
N SER A 75 -19.58 21.34 -47.09
CA SER A 75 -19.58 20.18 -47.99
C SER A 75 -20.01 18.87 -47.32
N ASP A 76 -20.76 18.11 -48.12
CA ASP A 76 -21.48 16.87 -47.84
C ASP A 76 -20.85 15.82 -46.89
N GLY A 77 -21.67 15.39 -45.92
CA GLY A 77 -22.12 13.99 -45.85
C GLY A 77 -21.09 12.86 -45.82
N ALA A 78 -20.54 12.56 -44.64
CA ALA A 78 -20.15 11.20 -44.26
C ALA A 78 -20.41 10.95 -42.77
N ASP A 79 -20.91 9.77 -42.43
CA ASP A 79 -21.26 9.31 -41.08
C ASP A 79 -20.00 9.07 -40.24
N ALA A 80 -19.37 10.16 -39.79
CA ALA A 80 -18.27 10.13 -38.84
C ALA A 80 -18.86 9.89 -37.43
N PRO A 81 -18.40 8.86 -36.68
CA PRO A 81 -18.95 8.58 -35.37
C PRO A 81 -18.78 9.79 -34.44
N HIS A 82 -19.89 10.34 -33.95
CA HIS A 82 -19.89 11.44 -32.99
C HIS A 82 -19.28 10.99 -31.65
N ILE A 83 -17.96 11.09 -31.54
CA ILE A 83 -17.24 10.84 -30.29
C ILE A 83 -17.56 11.99 -29.33
N GLU A 84 -18.43 11.73 -28.35
CA GLU A 84 -18.75 12.68 -27.27
C GLU A 84 -17.45 13.12 -26.57
N PRO A 85 -17.17 14.44 -26.44
CA PRO A 85 -15.99 14.94 -25.73
C PRO A 85 -15.92 14.38 -24.31
N LEU A 86 -14.72 14.02 -23.86
CA LEU A 86 -14.53 13.44 -22.52
C LEU A 86 -15.19 14.28 -21.42
N THR A 87 -15.03 15.61 -21.45
CA THR A 87 -15.64 16.52 -20.48
C THR A 87 -17.16 16.45 -20.46
N ALA A 88 -17.81 16.28 -21.63
CA ALA A 88 -19.26 16.15 -21.72
C ALA A 88 -19.74 14.82 -21.11
N THR A 89 -19.11 13.69 -21.46
CA THR A 89 -19.41 12.40 -20.83
C THR A 89 -19.11 12.42 -19.32
N TYR A 90 -18.01 13.05 -18.90
CA TYR A 90 -17.60 13.12 -17.49
C TYR A 90 -18.61 13.89 -16.63
N GLU A 91 -18.97 15.12 -17.01
CA GLU A 91 -19.94 15.91 -16.24
C GLU A 91 -21.35 15.29 -16.29
N ARG A 92 -21.71 14.65 -17.41
CA ARG A 92 -22.94 13.85 -17.52
C ARG A 92 -22.96 12.70 -16.52
N LEU A 93 -21.91 11.89 -16.43
CA LEU A 93 -21.82 10.80 -15.44
C LEU A 93 -21.71 11.31 -14.00
N ARG A 94 -21.04 12.43 -13.75
CA ARG A 94 -20.91 13.05 -12.42
C ARG A 94 -22.26 13.47 -11.82
N HIS A 95 -23.20 13.88 -12.69
CA HIS A 95 -24.51 14.37 -12.31
C HIS A 95 -25.68 13.46 -12.73
N SER A 96 -25.39 12.30 -13.33
CA SER A 96 -26.43 11.34 -13.75
C SER A 96 -27.17 10.79 -12.53
N THR A 97 -28.48 10.68 -12.64
CA THR A 97 -29.32 9.94 -11.68
C THR A 97 -29.70 8.55 -12.20
N ASP A 98 -29.22 8.18 -13.39
CA ASP A 98 -29.46 6.86 -13.98
C ASP A 98 -28.46 5.84 -13.44
N ALA A 99 -28.91 5.08 -12.44
CA ALA A 99 -28.13 4.02 -11.83
C ALA A 99 -27.72 2.91 -12.82
N ALA A 100 -28.47 2.68 -13.90
CA ALA A 100 -28.13 1.66 -14.89
C ALA A 100 -26.99 2.12 -15.83
N GLU A 101 -26.97 3.39 -16.21
CA GLU A 101 -25.83 4.01 -16.90
C GLU A 101 -24.57 3.95 -16.03
N LEU A 102 -24.67 4.38 -14.77
CA LEU A 102 -23.55 4.39 -13.83
C LEU A 102 -22.99 2.97 -13.59
N HIS A 103 -23.87 1.98 -13.45
CA HIS A 103 -23.51 0.56 -13.38
C HIS A 103 -22.75 0.10 -14.63
N GLU A 104 -23.23 0.43 -15.83
CA GLU A 104 -22.58 0.03 -17.08
C GLU A 104 -21.15 0.58 -17.15
N PHE A 105 -20.93 1.85 -16.81
CA PHE A 105 -19.59 2.42 -16.78
C PHE A 105 -18.71 1.83 -15.66
N ALA A 106 -19.25 1.56 -14.47
CA ALA A 106 -18.50 0.95 -13.37
C ALA A 106 -18.02 -0.48 -13.69
N ARG A 107 -18.83 -1.26 -14.41
CA ARG A 107 -18.54 -2.67 -14.75
C ARG A 107 -17.85 -2.85 -16.11
N ARG A 108 -17.75 -1.80 -16.93
CA ARG A 108 -17.12 -1.90 -18.25
C ARG A 108 -15.65 -2.32 -18.12
N PRO A 109 -15.19 -3.37 -18.85
CA PRO A 109 -13.79 -3.74 -18.89
C PRO A 109 -12.92 -2.55 -19.32
N LEU A 110 -11.79 -2.37 -18.64
CA LEU A 110 -10.82 -1.35 -19.01
C LEU A 110 -10.19 -1.68 -20.39
N PRO A 111 -9.93 -0.67 -21.24
CA PRO A 111 -9.13 -0.84 -22.46
C PRO A 111 -7.72 -1.39 -22.17
N ASP A 112 -7.03 -1.83 -23.21
CA ASP A 112 -5.63 -2.23 -23.07
C ASP A 112 -4.75 -1.05 -22.62
N ARG A 113 -3.74 -1.32 -21.79
CA ARG A 113 -2.85 -0.27 -21.26
C ARG A 113 -1.97 0.37 -22.34
N GLY A 114 -1.75 -0.31 -23.47
CA GLY A 114 -1.09 0.25 -24.65
C GLY A 114 -1.95 1.30 -25.37
N GLU A 115 -3.28 1.26 -25.23
CA GLU A 115 -4.20 2.25 -25.77
C GLU A 115 -4.33 3.46 -24.83
N GLN A 116 -3.21 4.14 -24.57
CA GLN A 116 -3.06 5.19 -23.55
C GLN A 116 -4.22 6.20 -23.50
N ALA A 117 -4.72 6.64 -24.67
CA ALA A 117 -5.84 7.59 -24.76
C ALA A 117 -7.18 6.98 -24.34
N ALA A 118 -7.49 5.75 -24.78
CA ALA A 118 -8.71 5.04 -24.40
C ALA A 118 -8.69 4.66 -22.92
N PHE A 119 -7.55 4.17 -22.43
CA PHE A 119 -7.33 3.86 -21.03
C PHE A 119 -7.51 5.09 -20.14
N SER A 120 -6.86 6.22 -20.48
CA SER A 120 -7.02 7.49 -19.76
C SER A 120 -8.46 8.00 -19.75
N ARG A 121 -9.16 7.93 -20.89
CA ARG A 121 -10.59 8.26 -21.00
C ARG A 121 -11.43 7.38 -20.07
N ALA A 122 -11.20 6.07 -20.07
CA ALA A 122 -11.91 5.13 -19.21
C ALA A 122 -11.68 5.41 -17.71
N THR A 123 -10.42 5.64 -17.30
CA THR A 123 -10.10 5.93 -15.89
C THR A 123 -10.71 7.25 -15.41
N ALA A 124 -10.76 8.29 -16.26
CA ALA A 124 -11.42 9.54 -15.92
C ALA A 124 -12.94 9.36 -15.74
N LEU A 125 -13.59 8.55 -16.58
CA LEU A 125 -15.02 8.27 -16.45
C LEU A 125 -15.35 7.40 -15.22
N LEU A 126 -14.49 6.44 -14.86
CA LEU A 126 -14.59 5.73 -13.58
C LEU A 126 -14.47 6.69 -12.38
N GLU A 127 -13.65 7.73 -12.48
CA GLU A 127 -13.52 8.76 -11.44
C GLU A 127 -14.79 9.60 -11.29
N ALA A 128 -15.54 9.86 -12.36
CA ALA A 128 -16.85 10.51 -12.30
C ALA A 128 -17.90 9.59 -11.63
N VAL A 129 -17.95 8.32 -12.06
CA VAL A 129 -18.89 7.31 -11.54
C VAL A 129 -18.64 7.00 -10.07
N ALA A 130 -17.38 6.83 -9.66
CA ALA A 130 -17.01 6.60 -8.27
C ALA A 130 -17.37 7.77 -7.34
N GLY A 131 -17.37 9.01 -7.87
CA GLY A 131 -17.76 10.22 -7.14
C GLY A 131 -19.26 10.52 -7.16
N ASN A 132 -20.09 9.71 -7.84
CA ASN A 132 -21.53 9.97 -7.95
C ASN A 132 -22.31 9.19 -6.87
N PRO A 133 -23.08 9.87 -5.99
CA PRO A 133 -23.91 9.22 -4.96
C PRO A 133 -25.00 8.27 -5.51
N HIS A 134 -25.40 8.42 -6.77
CA HIS A 134 -26.41 7.59 -7.44
C HIS A 134 -25.83 6.31 -8.04
N THR A 135 -24.50 6.16 -8.10
CA THR A 135 -23.87 4.89 -8.49
C THR A 135 -24.21 3.82 -7.45
N PRO A 136 -24.73 2.64 -7.84
CA PRO A 136 -25.11 1.59 -6.90
C PRO A 136 -23.98 1.23 -5.93
N GLU A 137 -24.32 0.99 -4.65
CA GLU A 137 -23.31 0.72 -3.62
C GLU A 137 -22.45 -0.50 -3.95
N GLU A 138 -23.04 -1.55 -4.52
CA GLU A 138 -22.32 -2.75 -4.99
C GLU A 138 -21.29 -2.45 -6.11
N ASP A 139 -21.49 -1.39 -6.88
CA ASP A 139 -20.56 -0.94 -7.91
C ASP A 139 -19.47 -0.05 -7.30
N ARG A 140 -19.81 0.81 -6.33
CA ARG A 140 -18.82 1.59 -5.58
C ARG A 140 -17.90 0.69 -4.75
N VAL A 141 -18.44 -0.36 -4.11
CA VAL A 141 -17.67 -1.43 -3.45
C VAL A 141 -16.80 -2.19 -4.45
N PHE A 142 -17.31 -2.53 -5.64
CA PHE A 142 -16.52 -3.18 -6.69
C PHE A 142 -15.34 -2.30 -7.13
N LEU A 143 -15.58 -1.02 -7.42
CA LEU A 143 -14.53 -0.07 -7.80
C LEU A 143 -13.49 0.10 -6.67
N ALA A 144 -13.95 0.26 -5.43
CA ALA A 144 -13.10 0.37 -4.24
C ALA A 144 -12.20 -0.88 -4.06
N SER A 145 -12.74 -2.07 -4.31
CA SER A 145 -12.04 -3.35 -4.13
C SER A 145 -11.07 -3.71 -5.25
N THR A 146 -11.29 -3.21 -6.48
CA THR A 146 -10.62 -3.74 -7.68
C THR A 146 -9.80 -2.71 -8.46
N MET A 147 -10.08 -1.41 -8.31
CA MET A 147 -9.39 -0.39 -9.11
C MET A 147 -8.08 0.04 -8.44
N PRO A 148 -6.94 0.07 -9.17
CA PRO A 148 -5.64 0.46 -8.64
C PRO A 148 -5.40 1.98 -8.69
N PHE A 149 -6.43 2.77 -9.01
CA PHE A 149 -6.31 4.19 -9.39
C PHE A 149 -6.51 5.12 -8.20
N PRO A 150 -5.50 5.91 -7.79
CA PRO A 150 -5.60 6.79 -6.62
C PRO A 150 -6.80 7.75 -6.70
N ASN A 151 -7.06 8.39 -7.83
CA ASN A 151 -8.17 9.34 -7.94
C ASN A 151 -9.56 8.70 -7.68
N VAL A 152 -9.74 7.43 -8.06
CA VAL A 152 -10.95 6.65 -7.81
C VAL A 152 -11.04 6.30 -6.32
N LEU A 153 -9.96 5.74 -5.76
CA LEU A 153 -9.90 5.33 -4.36
C LEU A 153 -10.03 6.51 -3.39
N VAL A 154 -9.51 7.70 -3.73
CA VAL A 154 -9.66 8.92 -2.92
C VAL A 154 -11.13 9.31 -2.76
N LYS A 155 -11.91 9.34 -3.85
CA LYS A 155 -13.34 9.67 -3.77
C LYS A 155 -14.09 8.63 -2.93
N LEU A 156 -13.78 7.35 -3.13
CA LEU A 156 -14.41 6.24 -2.40
C LEU A 156 -13.95 6.16 -0.92
N SER A 157 -12.80 6.75 -0.57
CA SER A 157 -12.34 6.87 0.83
C SER A 157 -13.14 7.87 1.66
N GLU A 158 -13.96 8.70 1.00
CA GLU A 158 -14.83 9.70 1.61
C GLU A 158 -16.33 9.33 1.41
N ASP A 159 -16.61 8.09 0.98
CA ASP A 159 -17.96 7.60 0.72
C ASP A 159 -18.83 7.55 1.98
N ALA A 160 -20.12 7.85 1.84
CA ALA A 160 -21.06 7.79 2.95
C ALA A 160 -21.25 6.37 3.51
N SER A 161 -21.15 5.33 2.68
CA SER A 161 -21.22 3.93 3.12
C SER A 161 -19.88 3.48 3.73
N PRO A 162 -19.86 3.03 5.00
CA PRO A 162 -18.67 2.43 5.60
C PRO A 162 -18.19 1.19 4.84
N THR A 163 -19.10 0.43 4.20
CA THR A 163 -18.76 -0.76 3.40
C THR A 163 -17.89 -0.41 2.20
N VAL A 164 -18.14 0.76 1.58
CA VAL A 164 -17.30 1.26 0.47
C VAL A 164 -15.93 1.68 1.00
N ARG A 165 -15.86 2.39 2.14
CA ARG A 165 -14.59 2.80 2.75
C ARG A 165 -13.76 1.61 3.26
N GLU A 166 -14.40 0.58 3.81
CA GLU A 166 -13.76 -0.70 4.19
C GLU A 166 -13.18 -1.40 2.96
N ALA A 167 -13.89 -1.38 1.83
CA ALA A 167 -13.39 -1.93 0.57
C ALA A 167 -12.16 -1.18 0.03
N VAL A 168 -12.09 0.16 0.18
CA VAL A 168 -10.85 0.92 -0.12
C VAL A 168 -9.73 0.52 0.85
N ALA A 169 -10.02 0.44 2.15
CA ALA A 169 -9.04 0.06 3.17
C ALA A 169 -8.48 -1.36 2.97
N ALA A 170 -9.25 -2.27 2.37
CA ALA A 170 -8.84 -3.62 2.01
C ALA A 170 -7.98 -3.71 0.72
N ASN A 171 -7.96 -2.67 -0.11
CA ASN A 171 -7.38 -2.73 -1.45
C ASN A 171 -5.83 -2.82 -1.40
N ALA A 172 -5.27 -3.85 -2.06
CA ALA A 172 -3.82 -4.11 -2.06
C ALA A 172 -3.00 -3.14 -2.95
N ASP A 173 -3.66 -2.50 -3.92
CA ASP A 173 -3.08 -1.48 -4.79
C ASP A 173 -3.16 -0.07 -4.18
N ASP A 174 -3.78 0.08 -3.01
CA ASP A 174 -3.87 1.37 -2.32
C ASP A 174 -2.48 1.93 -1.92
N LYS A 175 -2.42 3.21 -1.57
CA LYS A 175 -1.21 3.92 -1.18
C LYS A 175 -1.15 4.08 0.33
N ASN A 176 0.06 3.99 0.87
CA ASN A 176 0.33 4.10 2.30
C ASN A 176 -0.28 5.35 2.98
N TRP A 177 -0.37 6.47 2.25
CA TRP A 177 -0.98 7.70 2.75
C TRP A 177 -2.52 7.67 2.78
N LEU A 178 -3.16 6.92 1.87
CA LEU A 178 -4.62 6.80 1.81
C LEU A 178 -5.11 5.77 2.84
N VAL A 179 -4.44 4.62 2.93
CA VAL A 179 -4.64 3.69 4.06
C VAL A 179 -4.38 4.38 5.40
N GLY A 180 -3.35 5.24 5.49
CA GLY A 180 -3.06 6.05 6.68
C GLY A 180 -4.12 7.11 7.05
N ARG A 181 -4.99 7.49 6.10
CA ARG A 181 -6.22 8.24 6.38
C ARG A 181 -7.28 7.30 6.95
N LEU A 182 -7.48 6.14 6.33
CA LEU A 182 -8.50 5.15 6.73
C LEU A 182 -8.21 4.47 8.09
N THR A 183 -6.96 4.41 8.55
CA THR A 183 -6.64 4.04 9.94
C THR A 183 -7.21 5.03 10.98
N LYS A 184 -7.79 6.16 10.55
CA LYS A 184 -8.39 7.20 11.39
C LYS A 184 -9.87 7.42 11.04
N ASP A 185 -10.50 6.50 10.33
CA ASP A 185 -11.94 6.53 10.03
C ASP A 185 -12.78 6.48 11.33
N ASP A 186 -13.93 7.13 11.34
CA ASP A 186 -14.84 7.09 12.49
C ASP A 186 -15.37 5.66 12.77
N VAL A 187 -15.51 4.83 11.73
CA VAL A 187 -16.04 3.46 11.84
C VAL A 187 -14.92 2.46 12.15
N PRO A 188 -15.00 1.70 13.25
CA PRO A 188 -13.97 0.72 13.64
C PRO A 188 -13.58 -0.23 12.52
N ALA A 189 -14.55 -0.92 11.90
CA ALA A 189 -14.29 -1.91 10.84
C ALA A 189 -13.44 -1.37 9.66
N VAL A 190 -13.52 -0.07 9.36
CA VAL A 190 -12.67 0.58 8.34
C VAL A 190 -11.24 0.78 8.85
N ARG A 191 -11.07 1.25 10.11
CA ARG A 191 -9.76 1.36 10.77
C ARG A 191 -9.08 0.00 10.89
N ASP A 192 -9.83 -0.99 11.32
CA ASP A 192 -9.36 -2.37 11.53
C ASP A 192 -8.83 -2.92 10.20
N LYS A 193 -9.62 -2.80 9.13
CA LYS A 193 -9.19 -3.22 7.78
C LYS A 193 -7.96 -2.45 7.29
N ALA A 194 -7.90 -1.15 7.54
CA ALA A 194 -6.74 -0.35 7.20
C ALA A 194 -5.49 -0.81 7.97
N LEU A 195 -5.59 -1.14 9.26
CA LEU A 195 -4.46 -1.67 10.05
C LEU A 195 -3.96 -3.04 9.54
N HIS A 196 -4.85 -3.87 9.01
CA HIS A 196 -4.54 -5.16 8.40
C HIS A 196 -3.87 -5.05 7.01
N ASN A 197 -4.01 -3.92 6.31
CA ASN A 197 -3.44 -3.76 4.97
C ASN A 197 -1.88 -3.77 5.00
N LYS A 198 -1.27 -4.35 3.97
CA LYS A 198 0.20 -4.45 3.79
C LYS A 198 0.85 -3.12 3.39
N ARG A 199 0.04 -2.14 2.96
CA ARG A 199 0.48 -0.77 2.63
C ARG A 199 0.61 0.11 3.88
N THR A 200 0.09 -0.35 5.02
CA THR A 200 0.06 0.38 6.28
C THR A 200 1.44 0.43 6.90
N SER A 201 1.90 1.65 7.22
CA SER A 201 3.23 1.82 7.80
C SER A 201 3.31 1.25 9.22
N TRP A 202 4.51 0.83 9.63
CA TRP A 202 4.79 0.44 11.01
C TRP A 202 4.42 1.52 12.03
N LYS A 203 4.53 2.81 11.66
CA LYS A 203 4.08 3.92 12.51
C LYS A 203 2.56 3.90 12.72
N MET A 204 1.77 3.70 11.67
CA MET A 204 0.31 3.63 11.77
C MET A 204 -0.14 2.38 12.53
N ARG A 205 0.50 1.23 12.30
CA ARG A 205 0.27 0.00 13.08
C ARG A 205 0.64 0.16 14.56
N LEU A 206 1.68 0.94 14.87
CA LEU A 206 2.06 1.29 16.24
C LEU A 206 1.06 2.24 16.91
N GLU A 207 0.58 3.26 16.18
CA GLU A 207 -0.49 4.16 16.64
C GLU A 207 -1.76 3.35 16.96
N GLY A 208 -2.19 2.43 16.07
CA GLY A 208 -3.32 1.54 16.32
C GLY A 208 -3.12 0.58 17.50
N ALA A 209 -1.92 0.00 17.67
CA ALA A 209 -1.62 -0.83 18.83
C ALA A 209 -1.61 -0.06 20.18
N GLN A 210 -1.47 1.28 20.14
CA GLN A 210 -1.51 2.15 21.32
C GLN A 210 -2.89 2.72 21.63
N ASP A 211 -3.85 2.60 20.70
CA ASP A 211 -5.22 3.08 20.88
C ASP A 211 -5.92 2.27 21.98
N PRO A 212 -6.35 2.90 23.11
CA PRO A 212 -6.99 2.20 24.22
C PRO A 212 -8.38 1.66 23.89
N ASP A 213 -8.99 2.09 22.79
CA ASP A 213 -10.30 1.64 22.31
C ASP A 213 -10.18 0.62 21.15
N MET A 214 -8.95 0.20 20.80
CA MET A 214 -8.69 -0.82 19.79
C MET A 214 -9.29 -2.18 20.18
N ASP A 215 -9.86 -2.89 19.21
CA ASP A 215 -10.53 -4.16 19.45
C ASP A 215 -9.54 -5.33 19.61
N VAL A 216 -10.03 -6.44 20.19
CA VAL A 216 -9.19 -7.59 20.53
C VAL A 216 -8.72 -8.38 19.29
N GLU A 217 -9.48 -8.40 18.19
CA GLU A 217 -9.13 -9.10 16.95
C GLU A 217 -8.03 -8.36 16.19
N THR A 218 -8.12 -7.03 16.07
CA THR A 218 -7.03 -6.23 15.51
C THR A 218 -5.78 -6.25 16.39
N LEU A 219 -5.92 -6.21 17.72
CA LEU A 219 -4.78 -6.40 18.63
C LEU A 219 -4.15 -7.79 18.48
N ASP A 220 -4.94 -8.85 18.32
CA ASP A 220 -4.43 -10.20 18.04
C ASP A 220 -3.62 -10.22 16.73
N PHE A 221 -4.16 -9.67 15.64
CA PHE A 221 -3.43 -9.54 14.37
C PHE A 221 -2.11 -8.77 14.54
N LEU A 222 -2.15 -7.58 15.14
CA LEU A 222 -0.97 -6.72 15.35
C LEU A 222 0.08 -7.41 16.23
N SER A 223 -0.33 -8.22 17.19
CA SER A 223 0.58 -8.98 18.07
C SER A 223 1.32 -10.14 17.37
N ARG A 224 0.92 -10.51 16.15
CA ARG A 224 1.54 -11.59 15.37
C ARG A 224 2.55 -11.09 14.33
N LEU A 225 2.58 -9.78 14.06
CA LEU A 225 3.42 -9.17 13.04
C LEU A 225 4.92 -9.29 13.36
N GLY A 226 5.72 -9.66 12.35
CA GLY A 226 7.16 -9.94 12.46
C GLY A 226 7.51 -11.17 13.30
N ALA A 227 6.55 -12.06 13.56
CA ALA A 227 6.74 -13.31 14.29
C ALA A 227 6.04 -14.48 13.59
N GLU A 228 4.71 -14.42 13.46
CA GLU A 228 3.90 -15.39 12.69
C GLU A 228 3.52 -14.82 11.31
N LEU A 229 3.21 -13.52 11.27
CA LEU A 229 2.78 -12.79 10.08
C LEU A 229 3.90 -11.87 9.60
N GLU A 230 4.10 -11.76 8.29
CA GLU A 230 5.18 -10.94 7.69
C GLU A 230 6.57 -11.25 8.31
N PRO A 231 7.08 -12.49 8.25
CA PRO A 231 8.33 -12.89 8.92
C PRO A 231 9.58 -12.14 8.41
N ASP A 232 9.55 -11.65 7.16
CA ASP A 232 10.60 -10.80 6.57
C ASP A 232 10.52 -9.33 7.00
N ALA A 233 9.63 -8.99 7.94
CA ALA A 233 9.48 -7.64 8.47
C ALA A 233 10.73 -7.15 9.23
N ASN A 234 10.84 -5.83 9.38
CA ASN A 234 11.85 -5.25 10.25
C ASN A 234 11.60 -5.68 11.71
N VAL A 235 12.53 -6.45 12.28
CA VAL A 235 12.43 -7.04 13.62
C VAL A 235 12.22 -5.98 14.71
N VAL A 236 12.85 -4.80 14.58
CA VAL A 236 12.72 -3.70 15.56
C VAL A 236 11.36 -3.03 15.47
N LEU A 237 10.91 -2.70 14.25
CA LEU A 237 9.61 -2.03 14.07
C LEU A 237 8.43 -2.95 14.41
N SER A 238 8.55 -4.25 14.10
CA SER A 238 7.53 -5.24 14.47
C SER A 238 7.50 -5.52 15.98
N SER A 239 8.65 -5.65 16.65
CA SER A 239 8.67 -5.81 18.11
C SER A 239 8.13 -4.58 18.84
N MET A 240 8.34 -3.36 18.34
CA MET A 240 7.71 -2.14 18.87
C MET A 240 6.17 -2.21 18.82
N VAL A 241 5.59 -2.72 17.73
CA VAL A 241 4.13 -2.93 17.62
C VAL A 241 3.66 -4.01 18.58
N ARG A 242 4.30 -5.18 18.63
CA ARG A 242 3.93 -6.27 19.56
C ARG A 242 4.04 -5.83 21.03
N ARG A 243 5.06 -5.04 21.38
CA ARG A 243 5.24 -4.43 22.70
C ARG A 243 4.14 -3.43 23.03
N ALA A 244 3.69 -2.63 22.06
CA ALA A 244 2.56 -1.73 22.24
C ALA A 244 1.26 -2.52 22.49
N VAL A 245 1.01 -3.59 21.74
CA VAL A 245 -0.12 -4.50 22.02
C VAL A 245 -0.03 -5.08 23.43
N ALA A 246 1.14 -5.58 23.87
CA ALA A 246 1.31 -6.09 25.24
C ALA A 246 0.95 -5.05 26.32
N LEU A 247 1.21 -3.77 26.06
CA LEU A 247 0.88 -2.65 26.97
C LEU A 247 -0.57 -2.15 26.83
N ASN A 248 -1.28 -2.51 25.77
CA ASN A 248 -2.63 -2.04 25.49
C ASN A 248 -3.63 -2.54 26.56
N PRO A 249 -4.54 -1.69 27.09
CA PRO A 249 -5.52 -2.08 28.09
C PRO A 249 -6.43 -3.23 27.64
N ASN A 250 -6.80 -3.31 26.35
CA ASN A 250 -7.72 -4.28 25.78
C ASN A 250 -7.05 -5.60 25.34
N ALA A 251 -5.71 -5.70 25.40
CA ALA A 251 -5.03 -6.95 25.07
C ALA A 251 -5.50 -8.10 25.98
N SER A 252 -6.03 -9.16 25.36
CA SER A 252 -6.59 -10.31 26.08
C SER A 252 -5.52 -11.10 26.82
N GLN A 253 -5.95 -11.89 27.81
CA GLN A 253 -5.04 -12.78 28.54
C GLN A 253 -4.31 -13.75 27.59
N GLU A 254 -4.98 -14.27 26.55
CA GLU A 254 -4.37 -15.15 25.54
C GLU A 254 -3.26 -14.44 24.74
N ILE A 255 -3.50 -13.20 24.31
CA ILE A 255 -2.49 -12.38 23.63
C ILE A 255 -1.29 -12.17 24.57
N LEU A 256 -1.54 -11.80 25.84
CA LEU A 256 -0.49 -11.58 26.82
C LEU A 256 0.30 -12.86 27.15
N GLU A 257 -0.36 -14.00 27.26
CA GLU A 257 0.29 -15.30 27.48
C GLU A 257 1.20 -15.67 26.30
N ARG A 258 0.76 -15.50 25.05
CA ARG A 258 1.63 -15.68 23.87
C ARG A 258 2.82 -14.71 23.88
N LEU A 259 2.57 -13.41 24.11
CA LEU A 259 3.62 -12.38 24.13
C LEU A 259 4.59 -12.53 25.32
N SER A 260 4.22 -13.26 26.37
CA SER A 260 5.13 -13.62 27.49
C SER A 260 6.25 -14.62 27.09
N ALA A 261 6.16 -15.17 25.88
CA ALA A 261 7.13 -16.05 25.24
C ALA A 261 7.62 -15.51 23.87
N ASP A 262 7.48 -14.20 23.63
CA ASP A 262 7.99 -13.53 22.43
C ASP A 262 9.54 -13.63 22.31
N SER A 263 10.06 -13.48 21.10
CA SER A 263 11.51 -13.45 20.85
C SER A 263 12.20 -12.15 21.30
N SER A 264 11.43 -11.10 21.60
CA SER A 264 11.94 -9.82 22.10
C SER A 264 11.72 -9.67 23.60
N ASP A 265 12.82 -9.50 24.35
CA ASP A 265 12.80 -9.31 25.81
C ASP A 265 11.91 -8.13 26.25
N GLU A 266 11.81 -7.06 25.46
CA GLU A 266 10.94 -5.92 25.77
C GLU A 266 9.45 -6.28 25.71
N VAL A 267 9.06 -7.12 24.74
CA VAL A 267 7.70 -7.61 24.57
C VAL A 267 7.35 -8.57 25.71
N VAL A 268 8.26 -9.50 26.02
CA VAL A 268 8.14 -10.44 27.15
C VAL A 268 7.98 -9.69 28.48
N HIS A 269 8.81 -8.67 28.73
CA HIS A 269 8.74 -7.88 29.96
C HIS A 269 7.42 -7.10 30.07
N ALA A 270 6.95 -6.49 28.97
CA ALA A 270 5.67 -5.79 28.93
C ALA A 270 4.48 -6.74 29.22
N ALA A 271 4.47 -7.92 28.59
CA ALA A 271 3.42 -8.91 28.76
C ALA A 271 3.39 -9.51 30.17
N ARG A 272 4.54 -9.94 30.71
CA ARG A 272 4.63 -10.50 32.08
C ARG A 272 4.22 -9.49 33.15
N ARG A 273 4.62 -8.23 33.01
CA ARG A 273 4.17 -7.13 33.89
C ARG A 273 2.64 -6.98 33.90
N ARG A 274 1.95 -7.23 32.79
CA ARG A 274 0.49 -7.19 32.69
C ARG A 274 -0.18 -8.46 33.25
N LEU A 275 0.48 -9.61 33.17
CA LEU A 275 0.08 -10.87 33.80
C LEU A 275 0.38 -10.92 35.32
N GLY A 276 1.16 -9.98 35.85
CA GLY A 276 1.61 -9.98 37.25
C GLY A 276 2.73 -10.98 37.55
N GLN A 277 3.56 -11.30 36.53
CA GLN A 277 4.67 -12.25 36.55
C GLN A 277 6.04 -11.55 36.52
#